data_AF-A0A0Q1DFM1-F1
#
_entry.id   AF-A0A0Q1DFM1-F1
#
_cell.length_a   1.000
_cell.length_b   1.000
_cell.length_c   1.000
_cell.angle_alpha   90.00
_cell.angle_beta   90.00
_cell.angle_gamma   90.00
#
_symmetry.space_group_name_H-M   'P 1'
#
loop_
_entity.id
_entity.type
_entity.pdbx_description
1 polymer ?
#
loop_
_entity_poly.entity_id
_entity_poly.type
_entity_poly.pdbx_seq_one_letter_code
_entity_poly.pdbx_strand_id
1 'polypeptide(L)'
;MKKIILIGLFYLPALVLAKPAQPVSDSEHEQNCRNTMEIANVIMQQKQNGMPLMKALEANDYAFKKNPDKNMQKIINLITRDAYEQPSYSTPSIKEEQLNEFSAKYYLGCMAMYE
;
A
#
# COMPACT_ATOMS: atom_id res chain seq x y z
N MET A 1 -65.30 -10.43 24.45
CA MET A 1 -64.50 -9.40 23.76
C MET A 1 -63.03 -9.68 24.04
N LYS A 2 -62.26 -9.93 22.96
CA LYS A 2 -60.82 -10.29 22.97
C LYS A 2 -59.97 -9.12 23.49
N LYS A 3 -58.89 -9.40 24.24
CA LYS A 3 -57.61 -8.67 24.14
C LYS A 3 -56.44 -9.62 24.42
N ILE A 4 -55.83 -10.13 23.35
CA ILE A 4 -54.57 -10.87 23.37
C ILE A 4 -53.46 -9.83 23.36
N ILE A 5 -52.61 -9.81 24.37
CA ILE A 5 -51.44 -8.91 24.45
C ILE A 5 -50.30 -9.59 23.68
N LEU A 6 -50.01 -9.09 22.47
CA LEU A 6 -48.85 -9.46 21.68
C LEU A 6 -47.64 -8.68 22.19
N ILE A 7 -46.75 -9.35 22.92
CA ILE A 7 -45.42 -8.82 23.24
C ILE A 7 -44.57 -9.00 21.97
N GLY A 8 -44.52 -7.96 21.14
CA GLY A 8 -43.65 -7.89 19.98
C GLY A 8 -42.19 -7.75 20.41
N LEU A 9 -41.43 -8.83 20.25
CA LEU A 9 -39.99 -8.86 20.46
C LEU A 9 -39.32 -8.10 19.28
N PHE A 10 -39.15 -6.79 19.43
CA PHE A 10 -38.39 -5.97 18.47
C PHE A 10 -36.90 -6.29 18.61
N TYR A 11 -36.42 -7.21 17.77
CA TYR A 11 -35.00 -7.32 17.47
C TYR A 11 -34.59 -6.11 16.60
N LEU A 12 -34.21 -5.01 17.26
CA LEU A 12 -33.47 -3.94 16.60
C LEU A 12 -32.10 -4.50 16.22
N PRO A 13 -31.73 -4.55 14.93
CA PRO A 13 -30.36 -4.86 14.56
C PRO A 13 -29.50 -3.74 15.11
N ALA A 14 -28.56 -4.07 16.00
CA ALA A 14 -27.54 -3.15 16.44
C ALA A 14 -26.71 -2.77 15.21
N LEU A 15 -27.05 -1.63 14.61
CA LEU A 15 -26.19 -0.93 13.67
C LEU A 15 -24.93 -0.59 14.46
N VAL A 16 -23.92 -1.44 14.33
CA VAL A 16 -22.57 -1.16 14.79
C VAL A 16 -22.14 0.07 14.00
N LEU A 17 -22.27 1.25 14.62
CA LEU A 17 -21.73 2.49 14.09
C LEU A 17 -20.21 2.30 14.00
N ALA A 18 -19.73 1.88 12.83
CA ALA A 18 -18.32 1.95 12.50
C ALA A 18 -17.93 3.42 12.67
N LYS A 19 -17.01 3.70 13.61
CA LYS A 19 -16.51 5.06 13.79
C LYS A 19 -15.98 5.53 12.44
N PRO A 20 -16.39 6.72 11.95
CA PRO A 20 -15.79 7.27 10.75
C PRO A 20 -14.28 7.33 10.97
N ALA A 21 -13.51 6.73 10.06
CA ALA A 21 -12.07 6.90 10.05
C ALA A 21 -11.82 8.41 10.02
N GLN A 22 -11.13 8.95 11.03
CA GLN A 22 -10.78 10.36 10.99
C GLN A 22 -9.85 10.59 9.80
N PRO A 23 -10.09 11.65 9.01
CA PRO A 23 -9.18 11.99 7.92
C PRO A 23 -7.78 12.19 8.49
N VAL A 24 -6.82 11.53 7.87
CA VAL A 24 -5.39 11.69 8.17
C VAL A 24 -5.01 13.15 7.91
N SER A 25 -4.12 13.76 8.69
CA SER A 25 -3.73 15.16 8.44
C SER A 25 -2.96 15.28 7.12
N ASP A 26 -3.02 16.45 6.48
CA ASP A 26 -2.29 16.72 5.23
C ASP A 26 -0.79 16.41 5.37
N SER A 27 -0.21 16.70 6.54
CA SER A 27 1.20 16.41 6.83
C SER A 27 1.51 14.91 6.91
N GLU A 28 0.61 14.11 7.49
CA GLU A 28 0.79 12.66 7.61
C GLU A 28 0.53 11.98 6.28
N HIS A 29 -0.42 12.48 5.48
CA HIS A 29 -0.61 12.08 4.10
C HIS A 29 0.66 12.33 3.26
N GLU A 30 1.16 13.57 3.24
CA GLU A 30 2.39 13.94 2.52
C GLU A 30 3.56 13.00 2.90
N GLN A 31 3.72 12.72 4.19
CA GLN A 31 4.74 11.81 4.68
C GLN A 31 4.52 10.37 4.19
N ASN A 32 3.28 9.88 4.18
CA ASN A 32 2.95 8.54 3.67
C ASN A 32 3.26 8.40 2.17
N CYS A 33 2.99 9.43 1.37
CA CYS A 33 3.32 9.42 -0.05
C CYS A 33 4.83 9.47 -0.29
N ARG A 34 5.59 10.24 0.50
CA ARG A 34 7.06 10.23 0.47
C ARG A 34 7.63 8.86 0.87
N ASN A 35 7.09 8.24 1.90
CA ASN A 35 7.51 6.88 2.30
C ASN A 35 7.26 5.87 1.18
N THR A 36 6.13 5.99 0.47
CA THR A 36 5.81 5.11 -0.68
C THR A 36 6.77 5.32 -1.84
N MET A 37 7.13 6.57 -2.14
CA MET A 37 8.16 6.93 -3.12
C MET A 37 9.52 6.33 -2.77
N GLU A 38 9.95 6.43 -1.51
CA GLU A 38 11.21 5.88 -1.02
C GLU A 38 11.25 4.35 -1.15
N ILE A 39 10.17 3.67 -0.78
CA ILE A 39 10.02 2.22 -0.97
C ILE A 39 10.19 1.85 -2.45
N ALA A 40 9.51 2.57 -3.36
CA ALA A 40 9.60 2.32 -4.79
C ALA A 40 11.01 2.57 -5.35
N ASN A 41 11.68 3.62 -4.87
CA ASN A 41 13.07 3.92 -5.21
C ASN A 41 13.99 2.76 -4.81
N VAL A 42 13.94 2.33 -3.55
CA VAL A 42 14.77 1.24 -3.03
C VAL A 42 14.54 -0.05 -3.81
N ILE A 43 13.29 -0.43 -4.06
CA ILE A 43 12.95 -1.66 -4.79
C ILE A 43 13.52 -1.62 -6.23
N MET A 44 13.32 -0.51 -6.95
CA MET A 44 13.87 -0.37 -8.31
C MET A 44 15.40 -0.39 -8.30
N GLN A 45 16.03 0.27 -7.33
CA GLN A 45 17.48 0.25 -7.18
C GLN A 45 18.01 -1.17 -6.92
N GLN A 46 17.36 -1.95 -6.05
CA GLN A 46 17.73 -3.36 -5.81
C GLN A 46 17.60 -4.20 -7.08
N LYS A 47 16.53 -4.03 -7.86
CA LYS A 47 16.39 -4.67 -9.18
C LYS A 47 17.52 -4.27 -10.12
N GLN A 48 17.81 -2.97 -10.24
CA GLN A 48 18.87 -2.45 -11.12
C GLN A 48 20.27 -2.95 -10.73
N ASN A 49 20.45 -3.33 -9.46
CA ASN A 49 21.66 -3.95 -8.92
C ASN A 49 21.69 -5.48 -9.10
N GLY A 50 20.69 -6.06 -9.77
CA GLY A 50 20.65 -7.48 -10.13
C GLY A 50 20.03 -8.39 -9.07
N MET A 51 19.29 -7.84 -8.10
CA MET A 51 18.48 -8.67 -7.21
C MET A 51 17.48 -9.49 -8.04
N PRO A 52 17.38 -10.82 -7.83
CA PRO A 52 16.32 -11.62 -8.45
C PRO A 52 14.97 -11.40 -7.76
N LEU A 53 13.87 -11.46 -8.52
CA LEU A 53 12.51 -11.28 -7.99
C LEU A 53 12.21 -12.21 -6.81
N MET A 54 12.62 -13.48 -6.91
CA MET A 54 12.46 -14.47 -5.85
C MET A 54 13.08 -13.97 -4.53
N LYS A 55 14.26 -13.35 -4.58
CA LYS A 55 14.93 -12.82 -3.39
C LYS A 55 14.29 -11.56 -2.84
N ALA A 56 13.76 -10.69 -3.70
CA ALA A 56 12.99 -9.54 -3.26
C ALA A 56 11.71 -9.98 -2.52
N LEU A 57 10.98 -10.96 -3.05
CA LEU A 57 9.75 -11.48 -2.43
C LEU A 57 10.04 -12.20 -1.10
N GLU A 58 11.09 -13.03 -1.03
CA GLU A 58 11.54 -13.65 0.22
C GLU A 58 11.88 -12.60 1.30
N ALA A 59 12.55 -11.51 0.92
CA ALA A 59 12.90 -10.42 1.83
C ALA A 59 11.64 -9.72 2.36
N ASN A 60 10.64 -9.47 1.51
CA ASN A 60 9.36 -8.90 1.92
C ASN A 60 8.65 -9.83 2.92
N ASP A 61 8.52 -11.12 2.60
CA ASP A 61 7.86 -12.10 3.48
C ASP A 61 8.55 -12.20 4.84
N TYR A 62 9.87 -12.15 4.86
CA TYR A 62 10.65 -12.14 6.09
C TYR A 62 10.40 -10.87 6.93
N ALA A 63 10.37 -9.69 6.30
CA ALA A 63 10.17 -8.41 6.98
C ALA A 63 8.83 -8.34 7.72
N PHE A 64 7.76 -8.86 7.12
CA PHE A 64 6.40 -8.83 7.70
C PHE A 64 6.09 -10.01 8.62
N LYS A 65 7.00 -10.97 8.78
CA LYS A 65 6.81 -12.12 9.69
C LYS A 65 6.71 -11.69 11.16
N LYS A 66 7.45 -10.67 11.57
CA LYS A 66 7.52 -10.20 12.97
C LYS A 66 6.54 -9.05 13.28
N ASN A 67 6.30 -8.17 12.32
CA ASN A 67 5.35 -7.06 12.45
C ASN A 67 4.37 -7.12 11.27
N PRO A 68 3.26 -7.85 11.41
CA PRO A 68 2.35 -8.11 10.30
C PRO A 68 1.49 -6.88 10.00
N ASP A 69 2.01 -5.96 9.19
CA ASP A 69 1.20 -5.00 8.46
C ASP A 69 0.86 -5.55 7.07
N LYS A 70 -0.32 -6.17 6.97
CA LYS A 70 -0.79 -6.80 5.73
C LYS A 70 -1.02 -5.80 4.59
N ASN A 71 -1.35 -4.54 4.91
CA ASN A 71 -1.59 -3.53 3.88
C ASN A 71 -0.26 -3.06 3.31
N MET A 72 0.70 -2.76 4.17
CA MET A 72 2.06 -2.42 3.75
C MET A 72 2.71 -3.57 2.96
N GLN A 73 2.57 -4.82 3.42
CA GLN A 73 3.07 -5.99 2.69
C GLN A 73 2.48 -6.08 1.27
N LYS A 74 1.17 -5.82 1.11
CA LYS A 74 0.52 -5.81 -0.22
C LYS A 74 1.05 -4.70 -1.11
N ILE A 75 1.22 -3.49 -0.58
CA ILE A 75 1.76 -2.33 -1.30
C ILE A 75 3.18 -2.63 -1.78
N ILE A 76 4.06 -3.09 -0.88
CA ILE A 76 5.45 -3.44 -1.22
C ILE A 76 5.50 -4.56 -2.27
N ASN A 77 4.66 -5.59 -2.15
CA ASN A 77 4.61 -6.67 -3.14
C ASN A 77 4.08 -6.19 -4.51
N LEU A 78 3.16 -5.23 -4.53
CA LEU A 78 2.70 -4.60 -5.78
C LEU A 78 3.82 -3.82 -6.44
N ILE A 79 4.49 -2.94 -5.68
CA ILE A 79 5.64 -2.16 -6.16
C ILE A 79 6.76 -3.07 -6.65
N THR A 80 7.03 -4.15 -5.91
CA THR A 80 8.02 -5.16 -6.30
C THR A 80 7.66 -5.77 -7.65
N ARG A 81 6.45 -6.27 -7.86
CA ARG A 81 6.10 -6.88 -9.16
C ARG A 81 6.19 -5.88 -10.31
N ASP A 82 5.65 -4.68 -10.15
CA ASP A 82 5.73 -3.63 -11.18
C ASP A 82 7.17 -3.25 -11.50
N ALA A 83 8.06 -3.13 -10.49
CA ALA A 83 9.48 -2.89 -10.75
C ALA A 83 10.09 -3.96 -11.67
N TYR A 84 9.75 -5.24 -11.46
CA TYR A 84 10.26 -6.36 -12.26
C TYR A 84 9.57 -6.53 -13.62
N GLU A 85 8.42 -5.91 -13.84
CA GLU A 85 7.80 -5.77 -15.16
C GLU A 85 8.50 -4.72 -16.03
N GLN A 86 9.21 -3.76 -15.42
CA GLN A 86 9.99 -2.76 -16.15
C GLN A 86 11.25 -3.37 -16.81
N PRO A 87 11.67 -2.87 -17.99
CA PRO A 87 12.91 -3.29 -18.64
C PRO A 87 14.14 -3.07 -17.75
N SER A 88 15.21 -3.81 -18.04
CA SER A 88 16.51 -3.63 -17.39
C SER A 88 17.46 -2.90 -18.33
N TYR A 89 18.16 -1.90 -17.79
CA TYR A 89 19.12 -1.10 -18.54
C TYR A 89 20.53 -1.30 -17.98
N SER A 90 21.54 -1.14 -18.82
CA SER A 90 22.96 -1.16 -18.42
C SER A 90 23.56 0.24 -18.34
N THR A 91 23.04 1.19 -19.13
CA THR A 91 23.52 2.58 -19.19
C THR A 91 23.19 3.32 -17.88
N PRO A 92 24.18 3.92 -17.19
CA PRO A 92 23.97 4.60 -15.91
C PRO A 92 22.92 5.71 -15.96
N SER A 93 22.95 6.58 -16.97
CA SER A 93 21.99 7.69 -17.09
C SER A 93 20.54 7.20 -17.26
N ILE A 94 20.34 6.12 -18.01
CA ILE A 94 19.01 5.53 -18.20
C ILE A 94 18.52 4.83 -16.92
N LYS A 95 19.43 4.21 -16.15
CA LYS A 95 19.08 3.67 -14.82
C LYS A 95 18.61 4.77 -13.89
N GLU A 96 19.31 5.90 -13.86
CA GLU A 96 18.95 7.05 -13.03
C GLU A 96 17.60 7.65 -13.44
N GLU A 97 17.37 7.84 -14.73
CA GLU A 97 16.08 8.29 -15.26
C GLU A 97 14.95 7.33 -14.88
N GLN A 98 15.12 6.02 -15.11
CA GLN A 98 14.15 5.00 -14.72
C GLN A 98 13.88 5.03 -13.21
N LEU A 99 14.90 5.19 -12.38
CA LEU A 99 14.75 5.24 -10.93
C LEU A 99 13.91 6.46 -10.49
N ASN A 100 14.17 7.61 -11.09
CA ASN A 100 13.44 8.85 -10.83
C ASN A 100 11.98 8.75 -11.30
N GLU A 101 11.74 8.30 -12.52
CA GLU A 101 10.39 8.13 -13.06
C GLU A 101 9.59 7.10 -12.28
N PHE A 102 10.20 5.95 -11.98
CA PHE A 102 9.55 4.88 -11.24
C PHE A 102 9.15 5.31 -9.84
N SER A 103 10.05 5.97 -9.10
CA SER A 103 9.73 6.44 -7.74
C SER A 103 8.71 7.58 -7.75
N ALA A 104 8.84 8.55 -8.67
CA ALA A 104 7.90 9.64 -8.83
C ALA A 104 6.47 9.15 -9.14
N LYS A 105 6.32 8.10 -9.96
CA LYS A 105 5.02 7.49 -10.27
C LYS A 105 4.25 7.12 -8.99
N TYR A 106 4.93 6.58 -7.99
CA TYR A 106 4.29 6.15 -6.75
C TYR A 106 3.97 7.32 -5.81
N TYR A 107 4.80 8.36 -5.79
CA TYR A 107 4.45 9.60 -5.09
C TYR A 107 3.18 10.23 -5.69
N LEU A 108 3.19 10.48 -7.00
CA LEU A 108 2.10 11.16 -7.71
C LEU A 108 0.81 10.33 -7.65
N GLY A 109 0.92 9.01 -7.83
CA GLY A 109 -0.22 8.11 -7.70
C GLY A 109 -0.78 8.05 -6.27
N CYS A 110 0.08 8.15 -5.25
CA CYS A 110 -0.36 8.26 -3.87
C CYS A 110 -1.13 9.57 -3.64
N MET A 111 -0.55 10.73 -4.03
CA MET A 111 -1.18 12.04 -3.86
C MET A 111 -2.54 12.13 -4.58
N ALA A 112 -2.64 11.58 -5.80
CA ALA A 112 -3.86 11.62 -6.61
C ALA A 112 -5.04 10.84 -5.99
N MET A 113 -4.80 9.93 -5.03
CA MET A 113 -5.88 9.24 -4.32
C MET A 113 -6.56 10.12 -3.26
N TYR A 114 -6.00 11.29 -2.97
CA TYR A 114 -6.50 12.22 -1.96
C TYR A 114 -7.12 13.50 -2.56
N GLU A 115 -6.99 13.69 -3.88
CA GLU A 115 -7.68 14.74 -4.66
C GLU A 115 -9.05 14.25 -5.17
#